data_AF-A0A964VAQ1-F1
#
_entry.id   AF-A0A964VAQ1-F1
#
_cell.length_a   1.000
_cell.length_b   1.000
_cell.length_c   1.000
_cell.angle_alpha   90.00
_cell.angle_beta   90.00
_cell.angle_gamma   90.00
#
_symmetry.space_group_name_H-M   'P 1'
#
loop_
_entity.id
_entity.type
_entity.pdbx_description
1 polymer ?
#
loop_
_entity_poly.entity_id
_entity_poly.type
_entity_poly.pdbx_seq_one_letter_code
_entity_poly.pdbx_strand_id
1 'polypeptide(L)'
;MSLIGKIFALLNAMMAFGLGVLLIMDLGARRNWSYLLFRQEVALNGLPLDENEITNQGLPRIQNLDDKIAATLFKEAGGEPVYTQVDEVKRMYKKLNAEEEKLPNSAQKAVLLAKILRENSLTYVERLKYHQVIAEAKDEDKAKEYTKLRENVDSLFLSAEPREKGKIPASAREISRSEMRQSIAHLLLSLYQAVDGGSDQSMQRLLVVVGPAQAVAALDNAYVIWQRGYEDLHALLIQEEQDFVTDHRDLIFEMKFRAEEIMTLADYSIEYDARITLRIALVAKEKELVDGLKKELASEQEKTGALMTRLRRLNEGLFQVHNRLFGVNEGNLDLAKKIKDIEAKE
;
A
#
# COMPACT_ATOMS: atom_id res chain seq x y z
N MET A 1 74.01 -58.79 -44.93
CA MET A 1 72.60 -59.03 -44.57
C MET A 1 71.99 -60.03 -45.54
N SER A 2 71.34 -61.09 -45.05
CA SER A 2 70.66 -62.06 -45.91
C SER A 2 69.44 -61.43 -46.59
N LEU A 3 69.06 -61.95 -47.77
CA LEU A 3 67.87 -61.53 -48.51
C LEU A 3 66.60 -61.62 -47.64
N ILE A 4 66.50 -62.68 -46.83
CA ILE A 4 65.41 -62.93 -45.89
C ILE A 4 65.31 -61.80 -44.85
N GLY A 5 66.44 -61.34 -44.30
CA GLY A 5 66.46 -60.24 -43.34
C GLY A 5 65.94 -58.92 -43.94
N LYS A 6 66.23 -58.64 -45.22
CA LYS A 6 65.71 -57.46 -45.92
C LYS A 6 64.20 -57.54 -46.15
N ILE A 7 63.69 -58.73 -46.49
CA ILE A 7 62.25 -58.98 -46.69
C ILE A 7 61.49 -58.77 -45.37
N PHE A 8 61.99 -59.32 -44.26
CA PHE A 8 61.39 -59.09 -42.95
C PHE A 8 61.43 -57.62 -42.51
N ALA A 9 62.52 -56.90 -42.79
CA ALA A 9 62.62 -55.47 -42.51
C ALA A 9 61.57 -54.66 -43.31
N LEU A 10 61.36 -54.99 -44.59
CA LEU A 10 60.34 -54.35 -45.42
C LEU A 10 58.92 -54.64 -44.90
N LEU A 11 58.62 -55.89 -44.54
CA LEU A 11 57.33 -56.30 -43.98
C LEU A 11 57.04 -55.58 -42.65
N ASN A 12 58.01 -55.47 -41.76
CA ASN A 12 57.86 -54.73 -40.51
C ASN A 12 57.63 -53.23 -40.76
N ALA A 13 58.32 -52.63 -41.73
CA ALA A 13 58.10 -51.24 -42.10
C ALA A 13 56.69 -51.01 -42.66
N MET A 14 56.21 -51.91 -43.52
CA MET A 14 54.83 -51.88 -44.03
C MET A 14 53.79 -52.06 -42.91
N MET A 15 54.03 -52.98 -41.98
CA MET A 15 53.16 -53.20 -40.83
C MET A 15 53.11 -51.97 -39.92
N ALA A 16 54.27 -51.37 -39.62
CA ALA A 16 54.34 -50.15 -38.82
C ALA A 16 53.60 -48.98 -39.48
N PHE A 17 53.75 -48.83 -40.81
CA PHE A 17 52.99 -47.83 -41.57
C PHE A 17 51.48 -48.10 -41.53
N GLY A 18 51.06 -49.36 -41.74
CA GLY A 18 49.66 -49.77 -41.66
C GLY A 18 49.05 -49.51 -40.29
N LEU A 19 49.76 -49.84 -39.21
CA LEU A 19 49.36 -49.55 -37.83
C LEU A 19 49.29 -48.03 -37.57
N GLY A 20 50.23 -47.25 -38.12
CA GLY A 20 50.20 -45.79 -38.04
C GLY A 20 48.95 -45.18 -38.68
N VAL A 21 48.58 -45.64 -39.88
CA VAL A 21 47.34 -45.22 -40.55
C VAL A 21 46.11 -45.62 -39.73
N LEU A 22 46.05 -46.87 -39.24
CA LEU A 22 44.94 -47.33 -38.40
C LEU A 22 44.81 -46.51 -37.11
N LEU A 23 45.92 -46.13 -36.48
CA LEU A 23 45.93 -45.29 -35.29
C LEU A 23 45.42 -43.87 -35.58
N ILE A 24 45.81 -43.27 -36.71
CA ILE A 24 45.28 -41.97 -37.14
C ILE A 24 43.77 -42.06 -37.42
N MET A 25 43.32 -43.13 -38.08
CA MET A 25 41.91 -43.36 -38.35
C MET A 25 41.10 -43.57 -37.06
N ASP A 26 41.61 -44.34 -36.10
CA ASP A 26 40.98 -44.55 -34.79
C ASP A 26 40.88 -43.24 -34.00
N LEU A 27 41.97 -42.46 -33.94
CA LEU A 27 41.94 -41.15 -33.29
C LEU A 27 40.96 -40.18 -33.96
N GLY A 28 40.89 -40.19 -35.29
CA GLY A 28 39.92 -39.40 -36.06
C GLY A 28 38.48 -39.79 -35.73
N ALA A 29 38.19 -41.09 -35.69
CA ALA A 29 36.87 -41.60 -35.30
C ALA A 29 36.53 -41.17 -33.86
N ARG A 30 37.41 -41.41 -32.88
CA ARG A 30 37.16 -41.03 -31.48
C ARG A 30 36.89 -39.54 -31.30
N ARG A 31 37.64 -38.67 -31.99
CA ARG A 31 37.40 -37.22 -31.98
C ARG A 31 36.04 -36.85 -32.57
N ASN A 32 35.62 -37.50 -33.64
CA ASN A 32 34.32 -37.26 -34.24
C ASN A 32 33.17 -37.71 -33.32
N TRP A 33 33.31 -38.86 -32.66
CA TRP A 33 32.33 -39.35 -31.69
C TRP A 33 32.23 -38.44 -30.44
N SER A 34 33.37 -38.02 -29.88
CA SER A 34 33.36 -37.08 -28.75
C SER A 34 32.72 -35.74 -29.12
N TYR A 35 32.95 -35.28 -30.35
CA TYR A 35 32.35 -34.08 -30.89
C TYR A 35 30.83 -34.19 -31.05
N LEU A 36 30.33 -35.31 -31.61
CA LEU A 36 28.89 -35.55 -31.75
C LEU A 36 28.19 -35.65 -30.40
N LEU A 37 28.80 -36.38 -29.45
CA LEU A 37 28.30 -36.48 -28.08
C LEU A 37 28.23 -35.09 -27.43
N PHE A 38 29.30 -34.29 -27.56
CA PHE A 38 29.35 -32.95 -27.02
C PHE A 38 28.26 -32.04 -27.62
N ARG A 39 28.06 -32.07 -28.94
CA ARG A 39 26.99 -31.30 -29.60
C ARG A 39 25.61 -31.72 -29.11
N GLN A 40 25.38 -33.02 -28.92
CA GLN A 40 24.13 -33.52 -28.38
C GLN A 40 23.93 -33.07 -26.93
N GLU A 41 24.98 -33.11 -26.11
CA GLU A 41 24.94 -32.61 -24.73
C GLU A 41 24.64 -31.11 -24.67
N VAL A 42 25.25 -30.30 -25.54
CA VAL A 42 24.97 -28.86 -25.63
C VAL A 42 23.55 -28.62 -26.16
N ALA A 43 23.10 -29.39 -27.13
CA ALA A 43 21.73 -29.27 -27.65
C ALA A 43 20.66 -29.61 -26.59
N LEU A 44 20.97 -30.49 -25.63
CA LEU A 44 20.04 -30.89 -24.57
C LEU A 44 20.15 -30.00 -23.32
N ASN A 45 21.37 -29.69 -22.88
CA ASN A 45 21.65 -29.04 -21.60
C ASN A 45 22.10 -27.58 -21.74
N GLY A 46 22.22 -27.09 -22.96
CA GLY A 46 22.76 -25.77 -23.27
C GLY A 46 24.27 -25.69 -23.12
N LEU A 47 24.75 -24.45 -23.14
CA LEU A 47 26.15 -24.10 -22.92
C LEU A 47 26.61 -24.46 -21.50
N PRO A 48 27.93 -24.56 -21.29
CA PRO A 48 28.51 -24.61 -19.96
C PRO A 48 28.03 -23.46 -19.08
N LEU A 49 27.83 -23.71 -17.80
CA LEU A 49 27.42 -22.71 -16.83
C LEU A 49 28.47 -21.59 -16.72
N ASP A 50 29.72 -21.99 -16.49
CA ASP A 50 30.90 -21.14 -16.36
C ASP A 50 32.14 -21.81 -17.00
N GLU A 51 33.26 -21.10 -17.01
CA GLU A 51 34.54 -21.60 -17.54
C GLU A 51 35.11 -22.79 -16.74
N ASN A 52 34.66 -22.96 -15.49
CA ASN A 52 35.13 -23.98 -14.56
C ASN A 52 34.25 -25.24 -14.56
N GLU A 53 33.28 -25.32 -15.46
CA GLU A 53 32.44 -26.50 -15.57
C GLU A 53 33.21 -27.64 -16.23
N ILE A 54 33.49 -28.66 -15.43
CA ILE A 54 34.13 -29.89 -15.88
C ILE A 54 33.09 -30.94 -16.32
N THR A 55 33.45 -31.69 -17.35
CA THR A 55 32.77 -32.93 -17.77
C THR A 55 32.94 -34.03 -16.72
N ASN A 56 32.19 -35.13 -16.87
CA ASN A 56 32.37 -36.36 -16.07
C ASN A 56 33.79 -36.95 -16.16
N GLN A 57 34.58 -36.54 -17.15
CA GLN A 57 35.96 -36.96 -17.37
C GLN A 57 36.98 -35.99 -16.76
N GLY A 58 36.53 -34.94 -16.05
CA GLY A 58 37.39 -33.94 -15.42
C GLY A 58 37.96 -32.89 -16.39
N LEU A 59 37.53 -32.88 -17.65
CA LEU A 59 37.95 -31.89 -18.65
C LEU A 59 37.01 -30.68 -18.67
N PRO A 60 37.52 -29.44 -18.77
CA PRO A 60 36.68 -28.25 -18.90
C PRO A 60 35.81 -28.34 -20.16
N ARG A 61 34.49 -28.15 -20.00
CA ARG A 61 33.53 -28.23 -21.12
C ARG A 61 33.77 -27.15 -22.17
N ILE A 62 34.26 -25.98 -21.76
CA ILE A 62 34.54 -24.85 -22.65
C ILE A 62 35.60 -25.16 -23.71
N GLN A 63 36.55 -26.05 -23.43
CA GLN A 63 37.61 -26.40 -24.39
C GLN A 63 37.08 -27.11 -25.65
N ASN A 64 35.87 -27.68 -25.58
CA ASN A 64 35.22 -28.33 -26.71
C ASN A 64 34.37 -27.35 -27.56
N LEU A 65 34.21 -26.09 -27.13
CA LEU A 65 33.55 -25.02 -27.89
C LEU A 65 34.59 -24.17 -28.62
N ASP A 66 34.91 -24.55 -29.85
CA ASP A 66 35.66 -23.69 -30.76
C ASP A 66 34.76 -22.62 -31.41
N ASP A 67 35.36 -21.60 -32.00
CA ASP A 67 34.64 -20.49 -32.66
C ASP A 67 33.72 -20.96 -33.78
N LYS A 68 34.09 -22.06 -34.46
CA LYS A 68 33.32 -22.62 -35.57
C LYS A 68 32.03 -23.28 -35.07
N ILE A 69 32.11 -24.01 -33.96
CA ILE A 69 30.96 -24.62 -33.27
C ILE A 69 30.08 -23.52 -32.71
N ALA A 70 30.65 -22.55 -32.01
CA ALA A 70 29.91 -21.42 -31.45
C ALA A 70 29.15 -20.67 -32.56
N ALA A 71 29.81 -20.33 -33.67
CA ALA A 71 29.16 -19.72 -34.82
C ALA A 71 28.07 -20.60 -35.44
N THR A 72 28.24 -21.92 -35.44
CA THR A 72 27.21 -22.85 -35.96
C THR A 72 26.00 -22.93 -35.05
N LEU A 73 26.20 -22.96 -33.71
CA LEU A 73 25.12 -23.01 -32.73
C LEU A 73 24.28 -21.72 -32.74
N PHE A 74 24.93 -20.57 -32.91
CA PHE A 74 24.27 -19.26 -32.93
C PHE A 74 23.85 -18.81 -34.32
N LYS A 75 23.99 -19.63 -35.37
CA LYS A 75 23.65 -19.23 -36.74
C LYS A 75 22.17 -18.87 -36.91
N GLU A 76 21.28 -19.64 -36.28
CA GLU A 76 19.82 -19.42 -36.34
C GLU A 76 19.36 -18.43 -35.25
N ALA A 77 19.92 -18.55 -34.04
CA ALA A 77 19.68 -17.64 -32.94
C ALA A 77 20.24 -16.22 -33.14
N GLY A 78 21.19 -16.05 -34.08
CA GLY A 78 21.94 -14.82 -34.39
C GLY A 78 22.60 -14.12 -33.20
N GLY A 79 23.17 -12.93 -33.48
CA GLY A 79 23.99 -12.17 -32.52
C GLY A 79 25.39 -12.75 -32.33
N GLU A 80 26.19 -12.12 -31.47
CA GLU A 80 27.56 -12.58 -31.18
C GLU A 80 27.52 -13.90 -30.39
N PRO A 81 28.31 -14.93 -30.77
CA PRO A 81 28.40 -16.17 -30.02
C PRO A 81 28.92 -15.93 -28.60
N VAL A 82 28.40 -16.70 -27.64
CA VAL A 82 28.91 -16.76 -26.26
C VAL A 82 29.29 -18.19 -25.91
N TYR A 83 30.19 -18.36 -24.95
CA TYR A 83 30.75 -19.66 -24.60
C TYR A 83 30.15 -20.24 -23.32
N THR A 84 29.61 -19.41 -22.44
CA THR A 84 28.97 -19.83 -21.19
C THR A 84 27.61 -19.18 -20.99
N GLN A 85 26.80 -19.76 -20.10
CA GLN A 85 25.52 -19.19 -19.69
C GLN A 85 25.71 -17.86 -18.94
N VAL A 86 26.76 -17.77 -18.11
CA VAL A 86 27.13 -16.53 -17.40
C VAL A 86 27.53 -15.42 -18.37
N ASP A 87 28.23 -15.75 -19.47
CA ASP A 87 28.57 -14.75 -20.49
C ASP A 87 27.32 -14.19 -21.18
N GLU A 88 26.31 -15.02 -21.42
CA GLU A 88 25.04 -14.55 -21.96
C GLU A 88 24.33 -13.60 -20.98
N VAL A 89 24.31 -13.93 -19.68
CA VAL A 89 23.74 -13.06 -18.65
C VAL A 89 24.46 -11.72 -18.63
N LYS A 90 25.79 -11.71 -18.64
CA LYS A 90 26.59 -10.47 -18.69
C LYS A 90 26.33 -9.67 -19.96
N ARG A 91 26.17 -10.35 -21.10
CA ARG A 91 25.85 -9.68 -22.37
C ARG A 91 24.44 -9.08 -22.34
N MET A 92 23.45 -9.80 -21.82
CA MET A 92 22.09 -9.27 -21.64
C MET A 92 22.04 -8.14 -20.61
N TYR A 93 22.86 -8.18 -19.56
CA TYR A 93 23.01 -7.08 -18.62
C TYR A 93 23.56 -5.81 -19.30
N LYS A 94 24.60 -5.95 -20.12
CA LYS A 94 25.12 -4.83 -20.93
C LYS A 94 24.06 -4.28 -21.88
N LYS A 95 23.30 -5.18 -22.53
CA LYS A 95 22.20 -4.78 -23.43
C LYS A 95 21.08 -4.05 -22.69
N LEU A 96 20.70 -4.53 -21.51
CA LEU A 96 19.75 -3.87 -20.63
C LEU A 96 20.20 -2.45 -20.28
N ASN A 97 21.46 -2.28 -19.84
CA ASN A 97 22.01 -0.97 -19.52
C ASN A 97 21.97 -0.04 -20.73
N ALA A 98 22.30 -0.55 -21.92
CA ALA A 98 22.23 0.23 -23.15
C ALA A 98 20.79 0.63 -23.53
N GLU A 99 19.81 -0.26 -23.37
CA GLU A 99 18.39 0.10 -23.58
C GLU A 99 17.89 1.11 -22.54
N GLU A 100 18.32 0.95 -21.29
CA GLU A 100 17.99 1.88 -20.22
C GLU A 100 18.58 3.28 -20.44
N GLU A 101 19.79 3.39 -21.01
CA GLU A 101 20.41 4.65 -21.39
C GLU A 101 19.67 5.36 -22.54
N LYS A 102 19.05 4.61 -23.45
CA LYS A 102 18.24 5.18 -24.55
C LYS A 102 16.94 5.82 -24.05
N LEU A 103 16.46 5.44 -22.86
CA LEU A 103 15.21 5.96 -22.32
C LEU A 103 15.40 7.38 -21.75
N PRO A 104 14.63 8.37 -22.21
CA PRO A 104 14.83 9.78 -21.88
C PRO A 104 14.50 10.14 -20.42
N ASN A 105 13.60 9.41 -19.76
CA ASN A 105 13.13 9.74 -18.42
C ASN A 105 13.23 8.54 -17.46
N SER A 106 13.59 8.80 -16.21
CA SER A 106 13.64 7.84 -15.11
C SER A 106 12.34 7.08 -14.91
N ALA A 107 11.18 7.68 -15.22
CA ALA A 107 9.89 6.98 -15.18
C ALA A 107 9.82 5.81 -16.17
N GLN A 108 10.31 5.98 -17.39
CA GLN A 108 10.34 4.92 -18.40
C GLN A 108 11.37 3.84 -18.04
N LYS A 109 12.51 4.24 -17.48
CA LYS A 109 13.51 3.32 -16.95
C LYS A 109 12.94 2.46 -15.83
N ALA A 110 12.22 3.06 -14.89
CA ALA A 110 11.50 2.35 -13.84
C ALA A 110 10.50 1.34 -14.41
N VAL A 111 9.75 1.69 -15.46
CA VAL A 111 8.82 0.74 -16.11
C VAL A 111 9.57 -0.46 -16.73
N LEU A 112 10.72 -0.24 -17.39
CA LEU A 112 11.54 -1.33 -17.94
C LEU A 112 12.06 -2.27 -16.83
N LEU A 113 12.61 -1.71 -15.75
CA LEU A 113 13.12 -2.49 -14.62
C LEU A 113 11.99 -3.22 -13.88
N ALA A 114 10.84 -2.57 -13.69
CA ALA A 114 9.67 -3.19 -13.08
C ALA A 114 9.13 -4.36 -13.90
N LYS A 115 9.19 -4.32 -15.25
CA LYS A 115 8.81 -5.47 -16.08
C LYS A 115 9.70 -6.68 -15.81
N ILE A 116 11.02 -6.49 -15.73
CA ILE A 116 11.98 -7.56 -15.43
C ILE A 116 11.72 -8.14 -14.03
N LEU A 117 11.57 -7.27 -13.04
CA LEU A 117 11.31 -7.69 -11.65
C LEU A 117 9.95 -8.39 -11.50
N ARG A 118 8.93 -7.96 -12.25
CA ARG A 118 7.61 -8.60 -12.26
C ARG A 118 7.70 -10.04 -12.73
N GLU A 119 8.41 -10.30 -13.82
CA GLU A 119 8.56 -11.68 -14.30
C GLU A 119 9.38 -12.52 -13.34
N ASN A 120 10.36 -11.94 -12.62
CA ASN A 120 11.19 -12.62 -11.62
C ASN A 120 10.62 -12.65 -10.19
N SER A 121 9.43 -12.10 -9.95
CA SER A 121 8.81 -12.08 -8.62
C SER A 121 8.35 -13.47 -8.20
N LEU A 122 8.57 -13.84 -6.94
CA LEU A 122 8.19 -15.15 -6.40
C LEU A 122 6.78 -15.16 -5.83
N THR A 123 6.29 -13.99 -5.42
CA THR A 123 5.00 -13.82 -4.72
C THR A 123 4.06 -12.93 -5.53
N TYR A 124 2.75 -13.15 -5.36
CA TYR A 124 1.73 -12.29 -5.99
C TYR A 124 1.85 -10.83 -5.55
N VAL A 125 2.10 -10.59 -4.27
CA VAL A 125 2.19 -9.24 -3.70
C VAL A 125 3.34 -8.45 -4.33
N GLU A 126 4.51 -9.06 -4.49
CA GLU A 126 5.63 -8.44 -5.21
C GLU A 126 5.29 -8.19 -6.69
N ARG A 127 4.66 -9.17 -7.34
CA ARG A 127 4.21 -9.05 -8.73
C ARG A 127 3.24 -7.89 -8.91
N LEU A 128 2.27 -7.76 -8.01
CA LEU A 128 1.27 -6.70 -8.00
C LEU A 128 1.92 -5.34 -7.78
N LYS A 129 2.88 -5.24 -6.86
CA LYS A 129 3.66 -4.01 -6.64
C LYS A 129 4.33 -3.56 -7.94
N TYR A 130 5.01 -4.45 -8.66
CA TYR A 130 5.62 -4.08 -9.94
C TYR A 130 4.59 -3.81 -11.04
N HIS A 131 3.43 -4.48 -11.01
CA HIS A 131 2.32 -4.17 -11.90
C HIS A 131 1.77 -2.76 -11.69
N GLN A 132 1.58 -2.34 -10.43
CA GLN A 132 1.14 -0.99 -10.07
C GLN A 132 2.13 0.06 -10.58
N VAL A 133 3.44 -0.18 -10.45
CA VAL A 133 4.47 0.71 -11.02
C VAL A 133 4.33 0.81 -12.54
N ILE A 134 4.01 -0.28 -13.24
CA ILE A 134 3.86 -0.29 -14.70
C ILE A 134 2.57 0.41 -15.14
N ALA A 135 1.43 0.09 -14.50
CA ALA A 135 0.09 0.42 -15.00
C ALA A 135 -0.53 1.66 -14.34
N GLU A 136 -0.29 1.89 -13.05
CA GLU A 136 -1.09 2.81 -12.23
C GLU A 136 -0.28 4.01 -11.69
N ALA A 137 1.02 3.83 -11.46
CA ALA A 137 1.85 4.85 -10.85
C ALA A 137 2.02 6.07 -11.77
N LYS A 138 1.98 7.27 -11.16
CA LYS A 138 2.30 8.53 -11.83
C LYS A 138 3.79 8.57 -12.18
N ASP A 139 4.15 9.32 -13.21
CA ASP A 139 5.55 9.41 -13.68
C ASP A 139 6.51 9.94 -12.60
N GLU A 140 6.04 10.84 -11.73
CA GLU A 140 6.83 11.32 -10.59
C GLU A 140 7.17 10.22 -9.59
N ASP A 141 6.23 9.32 -9.30
CA ASP A 141 6.42 8.24 -8.33
C ASP A 141 7.28 7.12 -8.94
N LYS A 142 7.06 6.80 -10.23
CA LYS A 142 7.94 5.90 -10.99
C LYS A 142 9.40 6.38 -10.95
N ALA A 143 9.64 7.67 -11.15
CA ALA A 143 10.98 8.24 -11.14
C ALA A 143 11.66 8.14 -9.76
N LYS A 144 10.91 8.23 -8.66
CA LYS A 144 11.44 8.05 -7.29
C LYS A 144 11.80 6.60 -6.99
N GLU A 145 11.05 5.64 -7.53
CA GLU A 145 11.30 4.22 -7.30
C GLU A 145 12.47 3.66 -8.12
N TYR A 146 12.85 4.34 -9.21
CA TYR A 146 13.89 3.92 -10.13
C TYR A 146 15.16 3.37 -9.43
N THR A 147 15.73 4.11 -8.46
CA THR A 147 16.98 3.69 -7.79
C THR A 147 16.82 2.35 -7.06
N LYS A 148 15.68 2.15 -6.38
CA LYS A 148 15.38 0.90 -5.68
C LYS A 148 15.14 -0.25 -6.65
N LEU A 149 14.45 0.01 -7.76
CA LEU A 149 14.22 -0.98 -8.81
C LEU A 149 15.55 -1.41 -9.44
N ARG A 150 16.46 -0.45 -9.67
CA ARG A 150 17.79 -0.72 -10.20
C ARG A 150 18.62 -1.59 -9.25
N GLU A 151 18.65 -1.26 -7.96
CA GLU A 151 19.32 -2.08 -6.94
C GLU A 151 18.77 -3.52 -6.90
N ASN A 152 17.45 -3.68 -6.99
CA ASN A 152 16.83 -5.01 -7.02
C ASN A 152 17.21 -5.78 -8.28
N VAL A 153 17.22 -5.14 -9.44
CA VAL A 153 17.66 -5.78 -10.70
C VAL A 153 19.12 -6.18 -10.61
N ASP A 154 20.00 -5.29 -10.15
CA ASP A 154 21.43 -5.60 -9.97
C ASP A 154 21.62 -6.77 -8.99
N SER A 155 20.79 -6.87 -7.93
CA SER A 155 20.81 -8.00 -7.01
C SER A 155 20.41 -9.33 -7.66
N LEU A 156 19.46 -9.31 -8.62
CA LEU A 156 19.10 -10.50 -9.40
C LEU A 156 20.28 -10.97 -10.26
N PHE A 157 20.99 -10.07 -10.91
CA PHE A 157 22.18 -10.42 -11.69
C PHE A 157 23.29 -11.00 -10.82
N LEU A 158 23.55 -10.41 -9.65
CA LEU A 158 24.52 -10.93 -8.69
C LEU A 158 24.14 -12.32 -8.12
N SER A 159 22.86 -12.66 -8.10
CA SER A 159 22.38 -13.99 -7.70
C SER A 159 22.60 -15.06 -8.78
N ALA A 160 22.74 -14.65 -10.03
CA ALA A 160 22.93 -15.53 -11.19
C ALA A 160 24.42 -15.79 -11.50
N GLU A 161 25.35 -15.06 -10.88
CA GLU A 161 26.78 -15.27 -11.06
C GLU A 161 27.35 -16.32 -10.06
N PRO A 162 28.25 -17.22 -10.51
CA PRO A 162 28.92 -18.14 -9.61
C PRO A 162 29.75 -17.36 -8.60
N ARG A 163 29.44 -17.52 -7.31
CA ARG A 163 30.19 -16.87 -6.23
C ARG A 163 31.56 -17.52 -6.09
N GLU A 164 32.62 -16.71 -6.13
CA GLU A 164 33.97 -17.18 -5.84
C GLU A 164 34.00 -17.80 -4.43
N LYS A 165 34.46 -19.06 -4.34
CA LYS A 165 34.73 -19.77 -3.07
C LYS A 165 35.71 -18.94 -2.24
N GLY A 166 35.19 -18.19 -1.27
CA GLY A 166 35.99 -17.30 -0.40
C GLY A 166 35.38 -15.92 -0.13
N LYS A 167 34.39 -15.48 -0.93
CA LYS A 167 33.66 -14.21 -0.73
C LYS A 167 32.20 -14.38 -0.28
N ILE A 168 31.81 -15.61 0.06
CA ILE A 168 30.44 -15.92 0.46
C ILE A 168 30.30 -15.55 1.95
N PRO A 169 29.42 -14.60 2.33
CA PRO A 169 29.11 -14.36 3.74
C PRO A 169 28.57 -15.67 4.36
N ALA A 170 28.92 -15.96 5.62
CA ALA A 170 28.59 -17.25 6.26
C ALA A 170 27.09 -17.62 6.27
N SER A 171 26.20 -16.65 6.00
CA SER A 171 24.75 -16.82 5.87
C SER A 171 24.28 -17.24 4.47
N ALA A 172 25.14 -17.19 3.46
CA ALA A 172 24.76 -17.50 2.09
C ALA A 172 24.95 -18.99 1.77
N ARG A 173 23.83 -19.64 1.46
CA ARG A 173 23.77 -21.02 0.99
C ARG A 173 24.60 -21.18 -0.30
N GLU A 174 25.48 -22.17 -0.37
CA GLU A 174 26.07 -22.60 -1.64
C GLU A 174 24.93 -23.08 -2.54
N ILE A 175 24.64 -22.32 -3.59
CA ILE A 175 23.62 -22.67 -4.59
C ILE A 175 24.19 -23.81 -5.44
N SER A 176 23.41 -24.88 -5.62
CA SER A 176 23.84 -25.98 -6.49
C SER A 176 23.95 -25.50 -7.94
N ARG A 177 24.82 -26.15 -8.74
CA ARG A 177 24.93 -25.84 -10.18
C ARG A 177 23.59 -25.97 -10.92
N SER A 178 22.73 -26.89 -10.48
CA SER A 178 21.39 -27.05 -11.05
C SER A 178 20.48 -25.86 -10.75
N GLU A 179 20.45 -25.40 -9.50
CA GLU A 179 19.67 -24.22 -9.09
C GLU A 179 20.19 -22.95 -9.80
N MET A 180 21.51 -22.82 -10.00
CA MET A 180 22.08 -21.71 -10.77
C MET A 180 21.66 -21.73 -12.25
N ARG A 181 21.65 -22.90 -12.90
CA ARG A 181 21.16 -23.01 -14.28
C ARG A 181 19.70 -22.59 -14.40
N GLN A 182 18.89 -22.99 -13.41
CA GLN A 182 17.47 -22.65 -13.37
C GLN A 182 17.24 -21.15 -13.14
N SER A 183 17.99 -20.52 -12.23
CA SER A 183 17.91 -19.07 -12.01
C SER A 183 18.37 -18.28 -13.23
N ILE A 184 19.46 -18.70 -13.89
CA ILE A 184 19.92 -18.10 -15.14
C ILE A 184 18.88 -18.25 -16.25
N ALA A 185 18.28 -19.43 -16.40
CA ALA A 185 17.24 -19.64 -17.41
C ALA A 185 16.03 -18.73 -17.20
N HIS A 186 15.58 -18.58 -15.95
CA HIS A 186 14.48 -17.69 -15.60
C HIS A 186 14.83 -16.21 -15.85
N LEU A 187 16.03 -15.79 -15.42
CA LEU A 187 16.52 -14.44 -15.64
C LEU A 187 16.64 -14.13 -17.14
N LEU A 188 17.26 -15.01 -17.93
CA LEU A 188 17.40 -14.82 -19.37
C LEU A 188 16.04 -14.78 -20.08
N LEU A 189 15.10 -15.64 -19.70
CA LEU A 189 13.72 -15.60 -20.23
C LEU A 189 13.09 -14.23 -20.01
N SER A 190 13.16 -13.71 -18.78
CA SER A 190 12.62 -12.39 -18.46
C SER A 190 13.31 -11.25 -19.22
N LEU A 191 14.63 -11.33 -19.42
CA LEU A 191 15.40 -10.32 -20.12
C LEU A 191 15.09 -10.33 -21.61
N TYR A 192 14.98 -11.50 -22.25
CA TYR A 192 14.58 -11.57 -23.65
C TYR A 192 13.15 -11.06 -23.87
N GLN A 193 12.23 -11.32 -22.94
CA GLN A 193 10.87 -10.79 -23.02
C GLN A 193 10.84 -9.26 -22.84
N ALA A 194 11.56 -8.74 -21.84
CA ALA A 194 11.51 -7.31 -21.51
C ALA A 194 12.35 -6.42 -22.46
N VAL A 195 13.53 -6.89 -22.89
CA VAL A 195 14.51 -6.13 -23.68
C VAL A 195 14.31 -6.39 -25.18
N ASP A 196 14.08 -7.63 -25.58
CA ASP A 196 13.98 -8.03 -26.99
C ASP A 196 12.53 -8.28 -27.45
N GLY A 197 11.55 -7.99 -26.60
CA GLY A 197 10.13 -8.19 -26.89
C GLY A 197 9.73 -9.66 -27.07
N GLY A 198 10.59 -10.61 -26.70
CA GLY A 198 10.32 -12.04 -26.86
C GLY A 198 10.35 -12.53 -28.30
N SER A 199 11.20 -11.95 -29.16
CA SER A 199 11.33 -12.38 -30.56
C SER A 199 11.67 -13.89 -30.69
N ASP A 200 11.24 -14.51 -31.78
CA ASP A 200 11.56 -15.93 -32.08
C ASP A 200 13.07 -16.19 -32.01
N GLN A 201 13.86 -15.23 -32.48
CA GLN A 201 15.31 -15.27 -32.45
C GLN A 201 15.86 -15.28 -31.02
N SER A 202 15.32 -14.44 -30.13
CA SER A 202 15.69 -14.41 -28.72
C SER A 202 15.31 -15.70 -27.99
N MET A 203 14.17 -16.31 -28.35
CA MET A 203 13.74 -17.61 -27.79
C MET A 203 14.61 -18.77 -28.29
N GLN A 204 14.97 -18.78 -29.58
CA GLN A 204 15.95 -19.73 -30.11
C GLN A 204 17.29 -19.58 -29.39
N ARG A 205 17.69 -18.33 -29.10
CA ARG A 205 18.92 -18.06 -28.37
C ARG A 205 18.87 -18.58 -26.94
N LEU A 206 17.75 -18.40 -26.24
CA LEU A 206 17.52 -19.00 -24.93
C LEU A 206 17.71 -20.52 -25.00
N LEU A 207 17.09 -21.20 -25.97
CA LEU A 207 17.22 -22.65 -26.13
C LEU A 207 18.67 -23.10 -26.37
N VAL A 208 19.44 -22.35 -27.16
CA VAL A 208 20.87 -22.64 -27.40
C VAL A 208 21.70 -22.45 -26.13
N VAL A 209 21.44 -21.38 -25.38
CA VAL A 209 22.25 -21.01 -24.20
C VAL A 209 21.94 -21.92 -23.02
N VAL A 210 20.67 -22.08 -22.63
CA VAL A 210 20.31 -22.83 -21.42
C VAL A 210 19.90 -24.26 -21.69
N GLY A 211 19.61 -24.60 -22.94
CA GLY A 211 19.07 -25.91 -23.33
C GLY A 211 17.55 -25.99 -23.18
N PRO A 212 16.88 -26.84 -23.96
CA PRO A 212 15.44 -27.02 -23.93
C PRO A 212 14.93 -27.43 -22.54
N ALA A 213 15.65 -28.31 -21.83
CA ALA A 213 15.22 -28.77 -20.51
C ALA A 213 15.12 -27.64 -19.49
N GLN A 214 16.11 -26.75 -19.45
CA GLN A 214 16.11 -25.61 -18.52
C GLN A 214 15.18 -24.49 -18.98
N ALA A 215 15.03 -24.28 -20.29
CA ALA A 215 14.06 -23.33 -20.83
C ALA A 215 12.62 -23.74 -20.50
N VAL A 216 12.28 -25.03 -20.66
CA VAL A 216 10.97 -25.57 -20.26
C VAL A 216 10.78 -25.44 -18.75
N ALA A 217 11.78 -25.82 -17.94
CA ALA A 217 11.70 -25.67 -16.50
C ALA A 217 11.51 -24.19 -16.05
N ALA A 218 12.10 -23.23 -16.76
CA ALA A 218 11.89 -21.81 -16.49
C ALA A 218 10.45 -21.37 -16.82
N LEU A 219 9.88 -21.86 -17.93
CA LEU A 219 8.48 -21.62 -18.29
C LEU A 219 7.50 -22.28 -17.31
N ASP A 220 7.75 -23.52 -16.92
CA ASP A 220 6.95 -24.24 -15.93
C ASP A 220 6.99 -23.55 -14.57
N ASN A 221 8.16 -23.09 -14.13
CA ASN A 221 8.28 -22.28 -12.91
C ASN A 221 7.48 -20.98 -13.00
N ALA A 222 7.55 -20.29 -14.13
CA ALA A 222 6.75 -19.09 -14.34
C ALA A 222 5.26 -19.42 -14.20
N TYR A 223 4.79 -20.52 -14.80
CA TYR A 223 3.41 -21.00 -14.68
C TYR A 223 3.03 -21.34 -13.23
N VAL A 224 3.91 -22.03 -12.48
CA VAL A 224 3.69 -22.34 -11.06
C VAL A 224 3.56 -21.07 -10.23
N ILE A 225 4.38 -20.05 -10.49
CA ILE A 225 4.28 -18.74 -9.83
C ILE A 225 2.93 -18.08 -10.18
N TRP A 226 2.48 -18.15 -11.43
CA TRP A 226 1.15 -17.66 -11.83
C TRP A 226 0.02 -18.38 -11.10
N GLN A 227 0.09 -19.71 -10.99
CA GLN A 227 -0.92 -20.50 -10.30
C GLN A 227 -0.96 -20.18 -8.80
N ARG A 228 0.20 -20.08 -8.15
CA ARG A 228 0.28 -19.63 -6.74
C ARG A 228 -0.27 -18.23 -6.58
N GLY A 229 -0.01 -17.34 -7.53
CA GLY A 229 -0.56 -15.99 -7.45
C GLY A 229 -2.08 -15.94 -7.55
N TYR A 230 -2.70 -16.89 -8.27
CA TYR A 230 -4.15 -17.05 -8.26
C TYR A 230 -4.67 -17.55 -6.90
N GLU A 231 -3.98 -18.51 -6.28
CA GLU A 231 -4.32 -19.00 -4.94
C GLU A 231 -4.19 -17.89 -3.88
N ASP A 232 -3.10 -17.11 -3.92
CA ASP A 232 -2.88 -15.96 -3.04
C ASP A 232 -3.98 -14.90 -3.23
N LEU A 233 -4.35 -14.59 -4.48
CA LEU A 233 -5.43 -13.65 -4.78
C LEU A 233 -6.78 -14.14 -4.24
N HIS A 234 -7.05 -15.45 -4.38
CA HIS A 234 -8.29 -16.02 -3.87
C HIS A 234 -8.35 -15.97 -2.33
N ALA A 235 -7.23 -16.24 -1.66
CA ALA A 235 -7.12 -16.11 -0.21
C ALA A 235 -7.32 -14.66 0.26
N LEU A 236 -6.72 -13.69 -0.45
CA LEU A 236 -6.92 -12.26 -0.16
C LEU A 236 -8.38 -11.83 -0.34
N LEU A 237 -9.06 -12.28 -1.41
CA LEU A 237 -10.45 -11.95 -1.65
C LEU A 237 -11.37 -12.50 -0.55
N ILE A 238 -11.13 -13.74 -0.10
CA ILE A 238 -11.88 -14.32 1.03
C ILE A 238 -11.65 -13.51 2.30
N GLN A 239 -10.40 -13.07 2.54
CA GLN A 239 -10.08 -12.23 3.70
C GLN A 239 -10.79 -10.87 3.61
N GLU A 240 -10.74 -10.19 2.47
CA GLU A 240 -11.42 -8.91 2.26
C GLU A 240 -12.94 -9.03 2.44
N GLU A 241 -13.54 -10.14 1.99
CA GLU A 241 -14.97 -10.39 2.21
C GLU A 241 -15.30 -10.55 3.71
N GLN A 242 -14.45 -11.26 4.47
CA GLN A 242 -14.62 -11.40 5.92
C GLN A 242 -14.44 -10.08 6.67
N ASP A 243 -13.44 -9.30 6.29
CA ASP A 243 -13.17 -7.97 6.85
C ASP A 243 -14.35 -7.04 6.54
N PHE A 244 -14.83 -7.02 5.29
CA PHE A 244 -16.01 -6.25 4.89
C PHE A 244 -17.25 -6.63 5.68
N VAL A 245 -17.55 -7.92 5.85
CA VAL A 245 -18.70 -8.38 6.63
C VAL A 245 -18.60 -7.92 8.09
N THR A 246 -17.40 -7.97 8.67
CA THR A 246 -17.14 -7.54 10.05
C THR A 246 -17.33 -6.04 10.20
N ASP A 247 -16.65 -5.25 9.36
CA ASP A 247 -16.73 -3.78 9.36
C ASP A 247 -18.16 -3.29 9.12
N HIS A 248 -18.88 -3.92 8.18
CA HIS A 248 -20.26 -3.56 7.87
C HIS A 248 -21.21 -3.89 9.02
N ARG A 249 -20.99 -5.02 9.70
CA ARG A 249 -21.75 -5.39 10.89
C ARG A 249 -21.54 -4.39 12.02
N ASP A 250 -20.30 -3.97 12.25
CA ASP A 250 -19.95 -2.98 13.28
C ASP A 250 -20.57 -1.61 12.97
N LEU A 251 -20.53 -1.19 11.69
CA LEU A 251 -21.21 0.03 11.24
C LEU A 251 -22.72 -0.03 11.50
N ILE A 252 -23.37 -1.17 11.21
CA ILE A 252 -24.81 -1.35 11.49
C ILE A 252 -25.10 -1.22 12.99
N PHE A 253 -24.26 -1.81 13.85
CA PHE A 253 -24.40 -1.66 15.30
C PHE A 253 -24.22 -0.21 15.76
N GLU A 254 -23.22 0.50 15.23
CA GLU A 254 -23.01 1.91 15.54
C GLU A 254 -24.19 2.78 15.08
N MET A 255 -24.70 2.54 13.87
CA MET A 255 -25.88 3.24 13.36
C MET A 255 -27.11 2.99 14.24
N LYS A 256 -27.30 1.75 14.69
CA LYS A 256 -28.40 1.41 15.61
C LYS A 256 -28.24 2.13 16.96
N PHE A 257 -27.04 2.12 17.54
CA PHE A 257 -26.76 2.81 18.79
C PHE A 257 -27.01 4.32 18.67
N ARG A 258 -26.52 4.95 17.61
CA ARG A 258 -26.77 6.38 17.32
C ARG A 258 -28.25 6.67 17.09
N ALA A 259 -29.00 5.76 16.46
CA ALA A 259 -30.44 5.91 16.30
C ALA A 259 -31.18 5.86 17.64
N GLU A 260 -30.80 4.94 18.54
CA GLU A 260 -31.33 4.89 19.90
C GLU A 260 -31.01 6.17 20.68
N GLU A 261 -29.78 6.69 20.57
CA GLU A 261 -29.38 7.96 21.19
C GLU A 261 -30.22 9.13 20.66
N ILE A 262 -30.44 9.22 19.35
CA ILE A 262 -31.31 10.25 18.74
C ILE A 262 -32.75 10.14 19.27
N MET A 263 -33.29 8.92 19.42
CA MET A 263 -34.63 8.74 20.00
C MET A 263 -34.68 9.23 21.45
N THR A 264 -33.67 8.91 22.27
CA THR A 264 -33.63 9.42 23.66
C THR A 264 -33.52 10.94 23.73
N LEU A 265 -32.74 11.56 22.83
CA LEU A 265 -32.64 13.02 22.74
C LEU A 265 -33.95 13.66 22.28
N ALA A 266 -34.69 13.01 21.36
CA ALA A 266 -36.01 13.45 20.95
C ALA A 266 -37.00 13.40 22.12
N ASP A 267 -37.00 12.32 22.91
CA ASP A 267 -37.84 12.18 24.10
C ASP A 267 -37.52 13.29 25.14
N TYR A 268 -36.24 13.58 25.38
CA TYR A 268 -35.84 14.68 26.23
C TYR A 268 -36.34 16.03 25.71
N SER A 269 -36.25 16.28 24.39
CA SER A 269 -36.77 17.52 23.79
C SER A 269 -38.26 17.70 24.06
N ILE A 270 -39.05 16.63 23.90
CA ILE A 270 -40.50 16.64 24.18
C ILE A 270 -40.75 16.97 25.66
N GLU A 271 -39.99 16.37 26.58
CA GLU A 271 -40.12 16.66 28.02
C GLU A 271 -39.78 18.12 28.35
N TYR A 272 -38.72 18.66 27.74
CA TYR A 272 -38.34 20.07 27.92
C TYR A 272 -39.42 21.02 27.39
N ASP A 273 -40.00 20.75 26.22
CA ASP A 273 -41.09 21.56 25.66
C ASP A 273 -42.33 21.53 26.56
N ALA A 274 -42.65 20.37 27.15
CA ALA A 274 -43.72 20.26 28.14
C ALA A 274 -43.44 21.09 29.41
N ARG A 275 -42.20 21.04 29.92
CA ARG A 275 -41.77 21.86 31.07
C ARG A 275 -41.81 23.36 30.77
N ILE A 276 -41.39 23.77 29.57
CA ILE A 276 -41.46 25.17 29.12
C ILE A 276 -42.93 25.62 29.07
N THR A 277 -43.81 24.82 28.47
CA THR A 277 -45.24 25.11 28.38
C THR A 277 -45.87 25.27 29.76
N LEU A 278 -45.56 24.37 30.69
CA LEU A 278 -46.01 24.45 32.08
C LEU A 278 -45.50 25.73 32.76
N ARG A 279 -44.23 26.08 32.55
CA ARG A 279 -43.64 27.29 33.13
C ARG A 279 -44.31 28.56 32.59
N ILE A 280 -44.59 28.62 31.29
CA ILE A 280 -45.33 29.72 30.67
C ILE A 280 -46.72 29.84 31.30
N ALA A 281 -47.44 28.73 31.49
CA ALA A 281 -48.76 28.72 32.13
C ALA A 281 -48.70 29.18 33.60
N LEU A 282 -47.70 28.76 34.37
CA LEU A 282 -47.49 29.21 35.74
C LEU A 282 -47.24 30.72 35.81
N VAL A 283 -46.35 31.25 34.96
CA VAL A 283 -46.06 32.69 34.90
C VAL A 283 -47.31 33.49 34.53
N ALA A 284 -48.13 32.99 33.60
CA ALA A 284 -49.40 33.62 33.26
C ALA A 284 -50.37 33.67 34.46
N LYS A 285 -50.48 32.57 35.21
CA LYS A 285 -51.32 32.48 36.43
C LYS A 285 -50.80 33.39 37.55
N GLU A 286 -49.49 33.45 37.76
CA GLU A 286 -48.86 34.37 38.71
C GLU A 286 -49.14 35.82 38.36
N LYS A 287 -49.07 36.17 37.07
CA LYS A 287 -49.39 37.52 36.59
C LYS A 287 -50.85 37.90 36.86
N GLU A 288 -51.79 36.98 36.60
CA GLU A 288 -53.20 37.18 36.90
C GLU A 288 -53.45 37.39 38.41
N LEU A 289 -52.81 36.58 39.26
CA LEU A 289 -52.85 36.75 40.72
C LEU A 289 -52.31 38.12 41.16
N VAL A 290 -51.16 38.53 40.62
CA VAL A 290 -50.56 39.83 40.93
C VAL A 290 -51.48 40.97 40.49
N ASP A 291 -52.11 40.88 39.32
CA ASP A 291 -53.04 41.90 38.84
C ASP A 291 -54.34 41.92 39.67
N GLY A 292 -54.81 40.76 40.15
CA GLY A 292 -55.90 40.66 41.12
C GLY A 292 -55.56 41.35 42.45
N LEU A 293 -54.41 41.03 43.04
CA LEU A 293 -53.92 41.65 44.27
C LEU A 293 -53.72 43.16 44.13
N LYS A 294 -53.26 43.64 42.96
CA LYS A 294 -53.17 45.09 42.69
C LYS A 294 -54.54 45.76 42.70
N LYS A 295 -55.57 45.13 42.13
CA LYS A 295 -56.94 45.66 42.16
C LYS A 295 -57.51 45.69 43.57
N GLU A 296 -57.29 44.64 44.35
CA GLU A 296 -57.69 44.60 45.77
C GLU A 296 -56.99 45.69 46.58
N LEU A 297 -55.67 45.84 46.40
CA LEU A 297 -54.89 46.89 47.04
C LEU A 297 -55.41 48.29 46.68
N ALA A 298 -55.73 48.54 45.41
CA ALA A 298 -56.30 49.80 44.96
C ALA A 298 -57.68 50.07 45.60
N SER A 299 -58.53 49.05 45.71
CA SER A 299 -59.83 49.17 46.38
C SER A 299 -59.69 49.46 47.88
N GLU A 300 -58.77 48.79 48.57
CA GLU A 300 -58.49 49.06 49.99
C GLU A 300 -57.86 50.43 50.21
N GLN A 301 -57.00 50.90 49.30
CA GLN A 301 -56.46 52.27 49.33
C GLN A 301 -57.58 53.31 49.15
N GLU A 302 -58.53 53.08 48.25
CA GLU A 302 -59.69 53.96 48.04
C GLU A 302 -60.59 54.01 49.29
N LYS A 303 -60.93 52.85 49.86
CA LYS A 303 -61.68 52.75 51.12
C LYS A 303 -60.97 53.49 52.25
N THR A 304 -59.65 53.31 52.37
CA THR A 304 -58.81 53.98 53.38
C THR A 304 -58.80 55.49 53.15
N GLY A 305 -58.68 55.95 51.90
CA GLY A 305 -58.77 57.37 51.54
C GLY A 305 -60.14 57.99 51.87
N ALA A 306 -61.23 57.25 51.62
CA ALA A 306 -62.59 57.68 51.99
C ALA A 306 -62.75 57.79 53.51
N LEU A 307 -62.24 56.81 54.27
CA LEU A 307 -62.22 56.84 55.74
C LEU A 307 -61.39 58.01 56.28
N MET A 308 -60.20 58.26 55.73
CA MET A 308 -59.36 59.41 56.09
C MET A 308 -60.06 60.74 55.80
N THR A 309 -60.74 60.85 54.66
CA THR A 309 -61.55 62.03 54.33
C THR A 309 -62.70 62.25 55.31
N ARG A 310 -63.38 61.16 55.71
CA ARG A 310 -64.44 61.19 56.71
C ARG A 310 -63.92 61.60 58.08
N LEU A 311 -62.76 61.07 58.50
CA LEU A 311 -62.06 61.48 59.72
C LEU A 311 -61.70 62.96 59.68
N ARG A 312 -61.18 63.46 58.55
CA ARG A 312 -60.87 64.89 58.38
C ARG A 312 -62.11 65.76 58.54
N ARG A 313 -63.23 65.42 57.89
CA ARG A 313 -64.50 66.14 58.04
C ARG A 313 -65.03 66.12 59.47
N LEU A 314 -64.93 64.97 60.15
CA LEU A 314 -65.29 64.86 61.56
C LEU A 314 -64.41 65.79 62.43
N ASN A 315 -63.11 65.83 62.15
CA ASN A 315 -62.18 66.68 62.88
C ASN A 315 -62.44 68.18 62.62
N GLU A 316 -62.70 68.57 61.37
CA GLU A 316 -63.13 69.92 61.01
C GLU A 316 -64.46 70.29 61.68
N GLY A 317 -65.42 69.38 61.71
CA GLY A 317 -66.68 69.55 62.42
C GLY A 317 -66.48 69.76 63.92
N LEU A 318 -65.62 68.94 64.55
CA LEU A 318 -65.24 69.10 65.95
C LEU A 318 -64.56 70.46 66.20
N PHE A 319 -63.67 70.88 65.31
CA PHE A 319 -63.01 72.18 65.38
C PHE A 319 -63.99 73.35 65.25
N GLN A 320 -64.98 73.27 64.36
CA GLN A 320 -66.03 74.27 64.24
C GLN A 320 -66.92 74.33 65.49
N VAL A 321 -67.29 73.18 66.06
CA VAL A 321 -68.03 73.11 67.32
C VAL A 321 -67.21 73.73 68.45
N HIS A 322 -65.91 73.43 68.51
CA HIS A 322 -65.00 74.02 69.49
C HIS A 322 -64.93 75.55 69.35
N ASN A 323 -64.80 76.08 68.13
CA ASN A 323 -64.82 77.52 67.89
C ASN A 323 -66.16 78.17 68.23
N ARG A 324 -67.30 77.51 67.96
CA ARG A 324 -68.61 78.00 68.39
C ARG A 324 -68.73 78.05 69.91
N LEU A 325 -68.25 77.04 70.62
CA LEU A 325 -68.20 77.04 72.08
C LEU A 325 -67.30 78.16 72.62
N PHE A 326 -66.16 78.40 71.98
CA PHE A 326 -65.30 79.55 72.30
C PHE A 326 -66.02 80.89 72.08
N GLY A 327 -66.70 81.07 70.95
CA GLY A 327 -67.47 82.29 70.67
C GLY A 327 -68.66 82.48 71.61
N VAL A 328 -69.32 81.40 72.04
CA VAL A 328 -70.35 81.46 73.09
C VAL A 328 -69.74 81.82 74.44
N ASN A 329 -68.56 81.32 74.77
CA ASN A 329 -67.83 81.71 75.99
C ASN A 329 -67.39 83.18 75.96
N GLU A 330 -66.90 83.70 74.82
CA GLU A 330 -66.63 85.14 74.66
C GLU A 330 -67.92 85.96 74.77
N GLY A 331 -69.01 85.54 74.13
CA GLY A 331 -70.31 86.18 74.28
C GLY A 331 -70.82 86.18 75.73
N ASN A 332 -70.59 85.09 76.47
CA ASN A 332 -70.90 84.99 77.89
C ASN A 332 -69.98 85.89 78.74
N LEU A 333 -68.71 86.05 78.38
CA LEU A 333 -67.77 86.98 79.02
C LEU A 333 -68.16 88.44 78.78
N ASP A 334 -68.61 88.78 77.57
CA ASP A 334 -69.11 90.11 77.22
C ASP A 334 -70.45 90.42 77.90
N LEU A 335 -71.33 89.42 78.01
CA LEU A 335 -72.54 89.52 78.83
C LEU A 335 -72.20 89.70 80.31
N ALA A 336 -71.22 88.97 80.84
CA ALA A 336 -70.75 89.14 82.22
C ALA A 336 -70.14 90.53 82.46
N LYS A 337 -69.41 91.10 81.47
CA LYS A 337 -68.95 92.49 81.52
C LYS A 337 -70.10 93.48 81.50
N LYS A 338 -71.08 93.32 80.60
CA LYS A 338 -72.26 94.18 80.53
C LYS A 338 -73.09 94.12 81.81
N ILE A 339 -73.21 92.95 82.44
CA ILE A 339 -73.85 92.80 83.75
C ILE A 339 -73.05 93.57 84.81
N LYS A 340 -71.71 93.46 84.83
CA LYS A 340 -70.85 94.24 85.72
C LYS A 340 -70.95 95.76 85.50
N ASP A 341 -71.06 96.22 84.26
CA ASP A 341 -71.19 97.64 83.92
C ASP A 341 -72.58 98.20 84.29
N ILE A 342 -73.60 97.33 84.37
CA ILE A 342 -74.93 97.67 84.89
C ILE A 342 -74.91 97.71 86.42
N GLU A 343 -74.26 96.73 87.08
CA GLU A 343 -74.07 96.71 88.54
C GLU A 343 -73.20 97.87 89.07
N ALA A 344 -72.34 98.47 88.23
CA ALA A 344 -71.54 99.65 88.60
C ALA A 344 -72.28 100.99 88.44
N LYS A 345 -73.55 100.98 88.01
CA LYS A 345 -74.41 102.17 87.84
C LYS A 345 -75.58 102.26 88.83
N GLU A 346 -75.67 101.33 89.78
CA GLU A 346 -76.44 101.45 91.03
C GLU A 346 -75.50 101.77 92.19
#